data_AF-A0A382Y863-F1
#
_entry.id   AF-A0A382Y863-F1
#
_cell.length_a   1.000
_cell.length_b   1.000
_cell.length_c   1.000
_cell.angle_alpha   90.00
_cell.angle_beta   90.00
_cell.angle_gamma   90.00
#
_symmetry.space_group_name_H-M   'P 1'
#
loop_
_entity.id
_entity.type
_entity.pdbx_description
1 polymer ?
#
loop_
_entity_poly.entity_id
_entity_poly.type
_entity_poly.pdbx_seq_one_letter_code
_entity_poly.pdbx_strand_id
1 'polypeptide(L)'
;MKDQNPNTGPHDIGGETAGPIDIIDHGMSHWEKHANALRMTVSGLKLGTLDEMRRACEDLGDRYNQIGYFEKQTEALAIVMAEKSIIPDEELQKEIKNVRERFKVPIIPLPEEHDHDGKPIQEDETGEGPNEHHCMNLAMQEIFEKKGLIKPDQIRQKIEKFDGDYPNRGAKVVARAWVDSKFKKRLLLDANPVIEDFGIDLEHAARIIALE
;
A
#
# COMPACT_ATOMS: atom_id res chain seq x y z
N MET A 1 -40.43 -7.74 12.66
CA MET A 1 -39.20 -7.93 13.45
C MET A 1 -38.18 -6.98 12.87
N LYS A 2 -37.59 -6.09 13.68
CA LYS A 2 -36.44 -5.32 13.21
C LYS A 2 -35.31 -6.34 13.09
N ASP A 3 -34.89 -6.66 11.87
CA ASP A 3 -33.66 -7.42 11.64
C ASP A 3 -32.55 -6.65 12.33
N GLN A 4 -32.15 -7.11 13.51
CA GLN A 4 -30.91 -6.68 14.12
C GLN A 4 -29.83 -7.25 13.21
N ASN A 5 -29.30 -6.37 12.36
CA ASN A 5 -28.19 -6.68 11.47
C ASN A 5 -27.11 -7.39 12.29
N PRO A 6 -26.79 -8.66 12.02
CA PRO A 6 -25.85 -9.42 12.84
C PRO A 6 -24.45 -8.84 12.67
N ASN A 7 -24.12 -7.84 13.50
CA ASN A 7 -22.81 -7.20 13.63
C ASN A 7 -21.91 -7.34 12.40
N THR A 8 -22.35 -6.80 11.25
CA THR A 8 -21.57 -6.79 10.02
C THR A 8 -20.46 -5.76 10.19
N GLY A 9 -19.20 -6.20 10.11
CA GLY A 9 -18.05 -5.30 10.26
C GLY A 9 -18.10 -4.15 9.25
N PRO A 10 -17.33 -3.05 9.45
CA PRO A 10 -17.40 -1.85 8.63
C PRO A 10 -17.01 -2.07 7.15
N HIS A 11 -16.41 -3.20 6.82
CA HIS A 11 -16.07 -3.61 5.46
C HIS A 11 -17.23 -4.25 4.68
N ASP A 12 -18.25 -4.73 5.37
CA ASP A 12 -19.36 -5.49 4.79
C ASP A 12 -20.50 -4.56 4.34
N ILE A 13 -20.21 -3.79 3.29
CA ILE A 13 -21.14 -2.85 2.64
C ILE A 13 -21.82 -3.46 1.41
N GLY A 14 -21.71 -4.79 1.24
CA GLY A 14 -22.18 -5.51 0.06
C GLY A 14 -23.70 -5.41 -0.10
N GLY A 15 -24.16 -4.81 -1.19
CA GLY A 15 -25.59 -4.64 -1.47
C GLY A 15 -26.20 -3.35 -0.93
N GLU A 16 -25.41 -2.49 -0.29
CA GLU A 16 -25.82 -1.14 0.05
C GLU A 16 -25.88 -0.22 -1.19
N THR A 17 -26.67 0.85 -1.10
CA THR A 17 -26.76 1.84 -2.18
C THR A 17 -25.45 2.62 -2.29
N ALA A 18 -24.74 2.45 -3.41
CA ALA A 18 -23.56 3.23 -3.71
C ALA A 18 -23.91 4.66 -4.15
N GLY A 19 -23.09 5.63 -3.74
CA GLY A 19 -23.11 6.99 -4.30
C GLY A 19 -22.36 7.09 -5.65
N PRO A 20 -22.20 8.30 -6.19
CA PRO A 20 -21.34 8.53 -7.35
C PRO A 20 -19.91 8.02 -7.09
N ILE A 21 -19.34 7.33 -8.09
CA ILE A 21 -17.99 6.77 -8.00
C ILE A 21 -16.99 7.77 -8.56
N ASP A 22 -15.95 8.07 -7.79
CA ASP A 22 -14.77 8.77 -8.31
C ASP A 22 -13.92 7.78 -9.12
N ILE A 23 -13.69 8.12 -10.39
CA ILE A 23 -12.93 7.31 -11.35
C ILE A 23 -11.57 7.94 -11.70
N ILE A 24 -11.21 9.04 -11.04
CA ILE A 24 -9.93 9.71 -11.25
C ILE A 24 -8.82 8.86 -10.63
N ASP A 25 -7.77 8.60 -11.41
CA ASP A 25 -6.54 8.00 -10.88
C ASP A 25 -5.72 9.08 -10.20
N HIS A 26 -5.66 9.03 -8.87
CA HIS A 26 -4.89 9.94 -8.04
C HIS A 26 -3.42 9.52 -7.89
N GLY A 27 -3.04 8.37 -8.46
CA GLY A 27 -1.72 7.79 -8.27
C GLY A 27 -1.46 7.37 -6.82
N MET A 28 -0.18 7.21 -6.47
CA MET A 28 0.26 7.05 -5.09
C MET A 28 1.33 8.09 -4.79
N SER A 29 1.17 8.79 -3.68
CA SER A 29 2.22 9.60 -3.07
C SER A 29 3.40 8.72 -2.62
N HIS A 30 4.53 9.36 -2.33
CA HIS A 30 5.74 8.65 -1.90
C HIS A 30 5.50 7.79 -0.65
N TRP A 31 4.80 8.33 0.36
CA TRP A 31 4.57 7.61 1.61
C TRP A 31 3.59 6.44 1.44
N GLU A 32 2.63 6.52 0.51
CA GLU A 32 1.71 5.43 0.21
C GLU A 32 2.44 4.26 -0.47
N LYS A 33 3.37 4.56 -1.38
CA LYS A 33 4.28 3.56 -1.95
C LYS A 33 5.13 2.91 -0.85
N HIS A 34 5.62 3.70 0.09
CA HIS A 34 6.38 3.22 1.24
C HIS A 34 5.55 2.28 2.13
N ALA A 35 4.33 2.68 2.51
CA ALA A 35 3.38 1.87 3.27
C ALA A 35 3.09 0.54 2.58
N ASN A 36 2.83 0.58 1.26
CA ASN A 36 2.59 -0.62 0.46
C ASN A 36 3.83 -1.54 0.43
N ALA A 37 5.02 -0.99 0.18
CA ALA A 37 6.26 -1.75 0.13
C ALA A 37 6.60 -2.41 1.47
N LEU A 38 6.38 -1.72 2.58
CA LEU A 38 6.55 -2.27 3.93
C LEU A 38 5.60 -3.44 4.16
N ARG A 39 4.30 -3.27 3.90
CA ARG A 39 3.29 -4.34 4.04
C ARG A 39 3.66 -5.57 3.22
N MET A 40 4.04 -5.39 1.95
CA MET A 40 4.42 -6.48 1.06
C MET A 40 5.69 -7.20 1.54
N THR A 41 6.65 -6.46 2.09
CA THR A 41 7.90 -7.04 2.62
C THR A 41 7.63 -7.88 3.86
N VAL A 42 6.88 -7.34 4.82
CA VAL A 42 6.47 -8.06 6.05
C VAL A 42 5.68 -9.33 5.70
N SER A 43 4.79 -9.24 4.71
CA SER A 43 3.99 -10.37 4.24
C SER A 43 4.85 -11.45 3.57
N GLY A 44 5.76 -11.06 2.69
CA GLY A 44 6.68 -11.99 2.02
C GLY A 44 7.62 -12.71 2.99
N LEU A 45 7.96 -12.07 4.11
CA LEU A 45 8.75 -12.66 5.20
C LEU A 45 7.91 -13.46 6.20
N LYS A 46 6.59 -13.55 6.00
CA LYS A 46 5.63 -14.24 6.87
C LYS A 46 5.61 -13.72 8.31
N LEU A 47 5.98 -12.47 8.52
CA LEU A 47 5.90 -11.80 9.83
C LEU A 47 4.44 -11.42 10.16
N GLY A 48 3.66 -11.08 9.14
CA GLY A 48 2.22 -10.89 9.19
C GLY A 48 1.57 -11.43 7.92
N THR A 49 0.36 -11.94 8.02
CA THR A 49 -0.41 -12.47 6.90
C THR A 49 -1.47 -11.47 6.43
N LEU A 50 -1.96 -11.66 5.21
CA LEU A 50 -3.05 -10.87 4.67
C LEU A 50 -4.29 -10.95 5.55
N ASP A 51 -4.65 -12.15 6.02
CA ASP A 51 -5.83 -12.37 6.85
C ASP A 51 -5.70 -11.72 8.24
N GLU A 52 -4.52 -11.77 8.86
CA GLU A 52 -4.26 -11.07 10.12
C GLU A 52 -4.45 -9.55 9.96
N MET A 53 -3.86 -8.95 8.92
CA MET A 53 -3.98 -7.52 8.66
C MET A 53 -5.40 -7.13 8.25
N ARG A 54 -6.10 -7.98 7.49
CA ARG A 54 -7.51 -7.76 7.14
C ARG A 54 -8.37 -7.71 8.40
N ARG A 55 -8.23 -8.70 9.28
CA ARG A 55 -8.95 -8.73 10.55
C ARG A 55 -8.65 -7.50 11.41
N ALA A 56 -7.39 -7.14 11.58
CA ALA A 56 -7.01 -5.94 12.34
C ALA A 56 -7.56 -4.64 11.74
N CYS A 57 -7.63 -4.54 10.41
CA CYS A 57 -8.23 -3.41 9.71
C CYS A 57 -9.75 -3.35 9.94
N GLU A 58 -10.44 -4.49 9.84
CA GLU A 58 -11.88 -4.58 10.03
C GLU A 58 -12.29 -4.32 11.49
N ASP A 59 -11.43 -4.65 12.45
CA ASP A 59 -11.61 -4.40 13.88
C ASP A 59 -11.44 -2.91 14.28
N LEU A 60 -11.07 -2.01 13.34
CA LEU A 60 -10.97 -0.57 13.59
C LEU A 60 -12.32 0.11 13.91
N GLY A 61 -13.45 -0.58 13.67
CA GLY A 61 -14.79 -0.05 13.95
C GLY A 61 -15.07 1.26 13.21
N ASP A 62 -15.58 2.27 13.91
CA ASP A 62 -15.92 3.58 13.32
C ASP A 62 -14.73 4.26 12.64
N ARG A 63 -13.51 4.01 13.13
CA ARG A 63 -12.27 4.57 12.57
C ARG A 63 -12.04 4.09 11.14
N TYR A 64 -12.51 2.90 10.78
CA TYR A 64 -12.40 2.34 9.44
C TYR A 64 -12.91 3.30 8.36
N ASN A 65 -13.97 4.07 8.63
CA ASN A 65 -14.57 4.98 7.63
C ASN A 65 -14.02 6.42 7.70
N GLN A 66 -13.12 6.70 8.64
CA GLN A 66 -12.61 8.06 8.90
C GLN A 66 -11.23 8.32 8.31
N ILE A 67 -10.50 7.26 7.98
CA ILE A 67 -9.12 7.33 7.51
C ILE A 67 -9.00 6.76 6.08
N GLY A 68 -7.95 7.16 5.38
CA GLY A 68 -7.62 6.74 4.02
C GLY A 68 -7.19 5.28 3.94
N TYR A 69 -7.14 4.75 2.72
CA TYR A 69 -6.82 3.34 2.48
C TYR A 69 -5.46 2.93 3.08
N PHE A 70 -4.39 3.68 2.79
CA PHE A 70 -3.04 3.36 3.27
C PHE A 70 -2.87 3.62 4.77
N GLU A 71 -3.65 4.54 5.34
CA GLU A 71 -3.70 4.79 6.78
C GLU A 71 -4.25 3.57 7.52
N LYS A 72 -5.37 2.98 7.05
CA LYS A 72 -5.93 1.73 7.61
C LYS A 72 -4.91 0.60 7.58
N GLN A 73 -4.23 0.43 6.45
CA GLN A 73 -3.24 -0.64 6.28
C GLN A 73 -2.02 -0.45 7.21
N THR A 74 -1.62 0.80 7.44
CA THR A 74 -0.53 1.14 8.36
C THR A 74 -0.92 0.81 9.80
N GLU A 75 -2.12 1.22 10.23
CA GLU A 75 -2.63 0.92 11.58
C GLU A 75 -2.83 -0.59 11.80
N ALA A 76 -3.41 -1.28 10.81
CA ALA A 76 -3.60 -2.72 10.87
C ALA A 76 -2.27 -3.47 11.00
N LEU A 77 -1.23 -3.05 10.27
CA LEU A 77 0.10 -3.63 10.39
C LEU A 77 0.67 -3.42 11.80
N ALA A 78 0.56 -2.19 12.34
CA ALA A 78 1.02 -1.90 13.70
C ALA A 78 0.31 -2.77 14.74
N ILE A 79 -1.01 -2.91 14.65
CA ILE A 79 -1.82 -3.78 15.53
C ILE A 79 -1.32 -5.22 15.47
N VAL A 80 -1.17 -5.80 14.28
CA VAL A 80 -0.71 -7.20 14.12
C VAL A 80 0.71 -7.39 14.69
N MET A 81 1.60 -6.41 14.50
CA MET A 81 2.96 -6.50 15.05
C MET A 81 2.99 -6.41 16.58
N ALA A 82 2.09 -5.63 17.17
CA ALA A 82 1.91 -5.53 18.62
C ALA A 82 1.33 -6.83 19.21
N GLU A 83 0.26 -7.36 18.61
CA GLU A 83 -0.36 -8.63 19.01
C GLU A 83 0.65 -9.78 19.02
N LYS A 84 1.54 -9.82 18.01
CA LYS A 84 2.58 -10.85 17.89
C LYS A 84 3.82 -10.56 18.72
N SER A 85 3.83 -9.45 19.48
CA SER A 85 4.98 -8.97 20.26
C SER A 85 6.25 -8.78 19.43
N ILE A 86 6.12 -8.63 18.11
CA ILE A 86 7.23 -8.35 17.20
C ILE A 86 7.62 -6.88 17.33
N ILE A 87 6.63 -5.99 17.47
CA ILE A 87 6.82 -4.58 17.78
C ILE A 87 5.81 -4.22 18.88
N PRO A 88 6.20 -4.27 20.17
CA PRO A 88 5.35 -3.80 21.26
C PRO A 88 4.96 -2.33 21.10
N ASP A 89 3.76 -1.96 21.55
CA ASP A 89 3.22 -0.59 21.42
C ASP A 89 4.16 0.47 22.02
N GLU A 90 4.73 0.20 23.19
CA GLU A 90 5.66 1.12 23.85
C GLU A 90 6.93 1.38 23.00
N GLU A 91 7.42 0.34 22.32
CA GLU A 91 8.57 0.45 21.42
C GLU A 91 8.21 1.28 20.18
N LEU A 92 7.04 1.00 19.58
CA LEU A 92 6.55 1.73 18.42
C LEU A 92 6.34 3.21 18.72
N GLN A 93 5.64 3.54 19.81
CA GLN A 93 5.35 4.92 20.19
C GLN A 93 6.64 5.71 20.48
N LYS A 94 7.63 5.07 21.12
CA LYS A 94 8.94 5.66 21.36
C LYS A 94 9.64 5.98 20.03
N GLU A 95 9.62 5.04 19.08
CA GLU A 95 10.28 5.25 17.80
C GLU A 95 9.54 6.27 16.92
N ILE A 96 8.20 6.27 16.91
CA ILE A 96 7.40 7.32 16.24
C ILE A 96 7.80 8.70 16.74
N LYS A 97 7.97 8.86 18.06
CA LYS A 97 8.45 10.13 18.62
C LYS A 97 9.83 10.50 18.09
N ASN A 98 10.78 9.56 18.05
CA ASN A 98 12.12 9.80 17.51
C ASN A 98 12.10 10.18 16.03
N VAL A 99 11.28 9.49 15.22
CA VAL A 99 11.04 9.83 13.81
C VAL A 99 10.52 11.25 13.70
N ARG A 100 9.45 11.57 14.43
CA ARG A 100 8.81 12.88 14.39
C ARG A 100 9.76 14.02 14.75
N GLU A 101 10.62 13.84 15.76
CA GLU A 101 11.61 14.86 16.13
C GLU A 101 12.61 15.13 14.99
N ARG A 102 12.96 14.14 14.16
CA ARG A 102 13.86 14.36 13.01
C ARG A 102 13.26 15.25 11.93
N PHE A 103 11.94 15.26 11.81
CA PHE A 103 11.22 16.08 10.84
C PHE A 103 10.79 17.44 11.40
N LYS A 104 11.14 17.78 12.65
CA LYS A 104 10.97 19.14 13.19
C LYS A 104 12.08 20.07 12.69
N VAL A 105 12.13 20.24 11.38
CA VAL A 105 13.00 21.21 10.72
C VAL A 105 12.28 22.56 10.62
N PRO A 106 12.96 23.69 10.91
CA PRO A 106 12.37 25.01 10.70
C PRO A 106 11.97 25.21 9.24
N ILE A 107 10.72 25.63 9.01
CA ILE A 107 10.27 26.04 7.67
C ILE A 107 10.95 27.39 7.36
N ILE A 108 11.85 27.37 6.39
CA ILE A 108 12.53 28.57 5.90
C ILE A 108 11.75 29.10 4.70
N PRO A 109 11.41 30.40 4.64
CA PRO A 109 10.78 30.97 3.46
C PRO A 109 11.73 30.83 2.26
N LEU A 110 11.31 30.08 1.25
CA LEU A 110 12.03 29.99 -0.02
C LEU A 110 11.77 31.26 -0.85
N PRO A 111 12.73 31.70 -1.68
CA PRO A 111 12.50 32.79 -2.63
C PRO A 111 11.34 32.48 -3.57
N GLU A 112 10.41 33.44 -3.75
CA GLU A 112 9.26 33.27 -4.65
C GLU A 112 9.68 33.03 -6.11
N GLU A 113 10.80 33.60 -6.54
CA GLU A 113 11.38 33.37 -7.86
C GLU A 113 12.57 32.41 -7.76
N HIS A 114 12.38 31.19 -8.25
CA HIS A 114 13.47 30.28 -8.54
C HIS A 114 13.23 29.56 -9.86
N ASP A 115 14.33 29.30 -10.57
CA ASP A 115 14.30 28.65 -11.88
C ASP A 115 13.96 27.17 -11.70
N HIS A 116 12.72 26.83 -12.02
CA HIS A 116 12.31 25.47 -12.25
C HIS A 116 12.40 25.27 -13.75
N ASP A 117 13.25 24.35 -14.23
CA ASP A 117 13.58 24.04 -15.63
C ASP A 117 12.35 23.64 -16.52
N GLY A 118 11.25 24.39 -16.49
CA GLY A 118 9.99 24.12 -17.17
C GLY A 118 9.26 22.85 -16.74
N LYS A 119 9.71 22.15 -15.69
CA LYS A 119 9.07 20.91 -15.22
C LYS A 119 7.92 21.25 -14.26
N PRO A 120 6.73 20.69 -14.45
CA PRO A 120 5.67 20.80 -13.45
C PRO A 120 6.20 20.21 -12.13
N ILE A 121 6.16 21.01 -11.08
CA ILE A 121 6.49 20.59 -9.72
C ILE A 121 5.22 19.99 -9.16
N GLN A 122 5.31 18.76 -8.65
CA GLN A 122 4.28 18.26 -7.76
C GLN A 122 4.51 18.98 -6.42
N GLU A 123 3.67 19.97 -6.11
CA GLU A 123 3.70 20.69 -4.83
C GLU A 123 2.94 19.88 -3.76
N ASP A 124 3.25 18.59 -3.63
CA ASP A 124 2.53 17.69 -2.74
C ASP A 124 2.92 17.82 -1.26
N GLU A 125 3.96 18.60 -0.93
CA GLU A 125 4.39 18.80 0.46
C GLU A 125 4.69 20.29 0.75
N THR A 126 3.81 20.95 1.51
CA THR A 126 3.95 22.34 2.00
C THR A 126 5.06 22.53 3.05
N GLY A 127 5.98 21.57 3.17
CA GLY A 127 7.00 21.54 4.22
C GLY A 127 6.47 21.16 5.60
N GLU A 128 5.22 20.71 5.70
CA GLU A 128 4.59 20.24 6.96
C GLU A 128 5.21 18.94 7.50
N GLY A 129 6.04 18.28 6.69
CA GLY A 129 6.69 17.02 7.01
C GLY A 129 5.75 15.82 6.83
N PRO A 130 6.21 14.61 7.18
CA PRO A 130 5.42 13.39 7.05
C PRO A 130 4.19 13.44 7.95
N ASN A 131 3.05 12.97 7.43
CA ASN A 131 1.86 12.73 8.24
C ASN A 131 2.13 11.66 9.33
N GLU A 132 1.17 11.49 10.24
CA GLU A 132 1.31 10.58 11.39
C GLU A 132 1.54 9.12 10.96
N HIS A 133 0.82 8.63 9.96
CA HIS A 133 0.97 7.26 9.44
C HIS A 133 2.30 7.06 8.71
N HIS A 134 2.82 8.07 8.02
CA HIS A 134 4.15 8.00 7.42
C HIS A 134 5.23 7.92 8.52
N CYS A 135 5.10 8.71 9.60
CA CYS A 135 5.98 8.55 10.77
C CYS A 135 5.90 7.14 11.36
N MET A 136 4.69 6.57 11.45
CA MET A 136 4.47 5.19 11.93
C MET A 136 5.12 4.14 11.01
N ASN A 137 5.02 4.29 9.68
CA ASN A 137 5.68 3.41 8.73
C ASN A 137 7.21 3.45 8.82
N LEU A 138 7.79 4.66 8.93
CA LEU A 138 9.22 4.83 9.13
C LEU A 138 9.69 4.21 10.46
N ALA A 139 8.93 4.42 11.54
CA ALA A 139 9.21 3.82 12.84
C ALA A 139 9.21 2.29 12.77
N MET A 140 8.17 1.69 12.18
CA MET A 140 8.08 0.24 12.00
C MET A 140 9.25 -0.29 11.17
N GLN A 141 9.57 0.34 10.03
CA GLN A 141 10.71 -0.04 9.20
C GLN A 141 12.01 -0.06 10.02
N GLU A 142 12.32 1.02 10.75
CA GLU A 142 13.54 1.10 11.54
C GLU A 142 13.60 0.06 12.65
N ILE A 143 12.47 -0.25 13.30
CA ILE A 143 12.42 -1.31 14.31
C ILE A 143 12.69 -2.67 13.67
N PHE A 144 12.07 -2.97 12.52
CA PHE A 144 12.35 -4.22 11.80
C PHE A 144 13.82 -4.33 11.37
N GLU A 145 14.43 -3.24 10.91
CA GLU A 145 15.85 -3.20 10.56
C GLU A 145 16.75 -3.41 11.78
N LYS A 146 16.47 -2.71 12.89
CA LYS A 146 17.19 -2.88 14.17
C LYS A 146 17.11 -4.32 14.68
N LYS A 147 15.98 -4.99 14.48
CA LYS A 147 15.76 -6.40 14.84
C LYS A 147 16.34 -7.39 13.81
N GLY A 148 16.90 -6.90 12.69
CA GLY A 148 17.45 -7.73 11.62
C GLY A 148 16.40 -8.54 10.86
N LEU A 149 15.12 -8.18 10.98
CA LEU A 149 14.00 -8.86 10.33
C LEU A 149 13.85 -8.44 8.87
N ILE A 150 14.20 -7.19 8.56
CA ILE A 150 14.31 -6.68 7.19
C ILE A 150 15.69 -6.07 6.97
N LYS A 151 16.16 -6.08 5.73
CA LYS A 151 17.37 -5.37 5.29
C LYS A 151 17.00 -3.97 4.79
N PRO A 152 17.89 -2.97 4.95
CA PRO A 152 17.63 -1.59 4.53
C PRO A 152 17.18 -1.46 3.07
N ASP A 153 17.76 -2.25 2.18
CA ASP A 153 17.47 -2.14 0.74
C ASP A 153 16.16 -2.82 0.32
N GLN A 154 15.54 -3.67 1.15
CA GLN A 154 14.36 -4.43 0.72
C GLN A 154 13.16 -3.55 0.40
N ILE A 155 12.91 -2.54 1.23
CA ILE A 155 11.80 -1.60 1.04
C ILE A 155 12.02 -0.77 -0.22
N ARG A 156 13.24 -0.25 -0.39
CA ARG A 156 13.63 0.51 -1.58
C ARG A 156 13.46 -0.31 -2.86
N GLN A 157 13.97 -1.53 -2.90
CA GLN A 157 13.82 -2.43 -4.05
C GLN A 157 12.35 -2.73 -4.37
N LYS A 158 11.49 -2.83 -3.35
CA LYS A 158 10.05 -3.01 -3.54
C LYS A 158 9.39 -1.77 -4.15
N ILE A 159 9.77 -0.57 -3.71
CA ILE A 159 9.29 0.69 -4.31
C ILE A 159 9.77 0.79 -5.77
N GLU A 160 11.05 0.53 -6.05
CA GLU A 160 11.61 0.58 -7.41
C GLU A 160 10.95 -0.43 -8.35
N LYS A 161 10.70 -1.67 -7.89
CA LYS A 161 9.92 -2.67 -8.65
C LYS A 161 8.51 -2.17 -8.91
N PHE A 162 7.86 -1.59 -7.90
CA PHE A 162 6.51 -1.06 -8.03
C PHE A 162 6.44 0.06 -9.07
N ASP A 163 7.34 1.03 -9.01
CA ASP A 163 7.40 2.17 -9.95
C ASP A 163 7.76 1.76 -11.38
N GLY A 164 8.59 0.73 -11.56
CA GLY A 164 8.93 0.22 -12.89
C GLY A 164 7.81 -0.57 -13.56
N ASP A 165 7.00 -1.28 -12.78
CA ASP A 165 6.01 -2.22 -13.29
C ASP A 165 4.58 -1.65 -13.33
N TYR A 166 4.20 -0.82 -12.35
CA TYR A 166 2.87 -0.20 -12.26
C TYR A 166 2.78 1.05 -13.15
N PRO A 167 1.61 1.35 -13.77
CA PRO A 167 0.39 0.55 -13.89
C PRO A 167 0.41 -0.45 -15.08
N ASN A 168 1.53 -0.58 -15.79
CA ASN A 168 1.54 -1.04 -17.17
C ASN A 168 1.50 -2.56 -17.37
N ARG A 169 1.53 -3.38 -16.30
CA ARG A 169 1.57 -4.86 -16.41
C ARG A 169 0.36 -5.41 -17.17
N GLY A 170 -0.86 -5.00 -16.79
CA GLY A 170 -2.10 -5.46 -17.42
C GLY A 170 -2.24 -4.99 -18.86
N ALA A 171 -1.95 -3.71 -19.11
CA ALA A 171 -2.00 -3.13 -20.45
C ALA A 171 -1.05 -3.83 -21.43
N LYS A 172 0.16 -4.23 -20.98
CA LYS A 172 1.10 -5.02 -21.79
C LYS A 172 0.52 -6.38 -22.20
N VAL A 173 -0.17 -7.08 -21.29
CA VAL A 173 -0.83 -8.36 -21.58
C VAL A 173 -1.97 -8.17 -22.59
N VAL A 174 -2.81 -7.14 -22.41
CA VAL A 174 -3.91 -6.83 -23.33
C VAL A 174 -3.39 -6.48 -24.73
N ALA A 175 -2.40 -5.59 -24.81
CA ALA A 175 -1.78 -5.21 -26.08
C ALA A 175 -1.19 -6.44 -26.80
N ARG A 176 -0.53 -7.35 -26.06
CA ARG A 176 -0.01 -8.61 -26.62
C ARG A 176 -1.13 -9.51 -27.14
N ALA A 177 -2.25 -9.61 -26.42
CA ALA A 177 -3.41 -10.40 -26.84
C ALA A 177 -4.10 -9.84 -28.10
N TRP A 178 -4.04 -8.54 -28.35
CA TRP A 178 -4.58 -7.95 -29.59
C TRP A 178 -3.76 -8.29 -30.83
N VAL A 179 -2.42 -8.38 -30.71
CA VAL A 179 -1.54 -8.64 -31.85
C VAL A 179 -1.20 -10.11 -32.07
N ASP A 180 -1.42 -10.97 -31.06
CA ASP A 180 -1.14 -12.39 -31.13
C ASP A 180 -2.38 -13.23 -30.75
N SER A 181 -3.06 -13.75 -31.77
CA SER A 181 -4.26 -14.58 -31.60
C SER A 181 -3.98 -15.93 -30.93
N LYS A 182 -2.76 -16.48 -31.03
CA LYS A 182 -2.37 -17.69 -30.30
C LYS A 182 -2.17 -17.38 -28.82
N PHE A 183 -1.56 -16.24 -28.50
CA PHE A 183 -1.45 -15.75 -27.13
C PHE A 183 -2.83 -15.52 -26.50
N LYS A 184 -3.73 -14.80 -27.20
CA LYS A 184 -5.11 -14.56 -26.73
C LYS A 184 -5.85 -15.86 -26.40
N LYS A 185 -5.78 -16.87 -27.29
CA LYS A 185 -6.43 -18.18 -27.07
C LYS A 185 -5.90 -18.89 -25.81
N ARG A 186 -4.59 -18.87 -25.57
CA ARG A 186 -4.02 -19.45 -24.34
C ARG A 186 -4.45 -18.65 -23.11
N LEU A 187 -4.42 -17.32 -23.20
CA LEU A 187 -4.79 -16.41 -22.11
C LEU A 187 -6.24 -16.62 -21.64
N LEU A 188 -7.19 -16.80 -22.58
CA LEU A 188 -8.60 -17.08 -22.28
C LEU A 188 -8.82 -18.48 -21.69
N LEU A 189 -7.92 -19.43 -21.98
CA LEU A 189 -8.00 -20.79 -21.44
C LEU A 189 -7.46 -20.86 -20.01
N ASP A 190 -6.27 -20.31 -19.79
CA ASP A 190 -5.63 -20.21 -18.47
C ASP A 190 -4.63 -19.04 -18.48
N ALA A 191 -5.00 -17.95 -17.79
CA ALA A 191 -4.24 -16.71 -17.87
C ALA A 191 -2.93 -16.77 -17.08
N ASN A 192 -2.90 -17.46 -15.94
CA ASN A 192 -1.76 -17.47 -15.03
C ASN A 192 -0.45 -17.92 -15.69
N PRO A 193 -0.35 -19.16 -16.23
CA PRO A 193 0.90 -19.63 -16.82
C PRO A 193 1.30 -18.80 -18.04
N VAL A 194 0.33 -18.24 -18.77
CA VAL A 194 0.59 -17.41 -19.96
C VAL A 194 1.21 -16.07 -19.56
N ILE A 195 0.74 -15.47 -18.47
CA ILE A 195 1.27 -14.21 -17.93
C ILE A 195 2.65 -14.42 -17.29
N GLU A 196 2.84 -15.53 -16.56
CA GLU A 196 4.14 -15.90 -16.00
C GLU A 196 5.19 -16.18 -17.08
N ASP A 197 4.84 -16.96 -18.11
CA ASP A 197 5.68 -17.19 -19.30
C ASP A 197 6.04 -15.88 -20.03
N PHE A 198 5.14 -14.89 -19.94
CA PHE A 198 5.35 -13.55 -20.51
C PHE A 198 6.29 -12.67 -19.65
N GLY A 199 6.78 -13.20 -18.52
CA GLY A 199 7.75 -12.53 -17.65
C GLY A 199 7.11 -11.64 -16.56
N ILE A 200 5.80 -11.81 -16.31
CA ILE A 200 5.08 -11.03 -15.29
C ILE A 200 4.83 -11.94 -14.08
N ASP A 201 5.57 -11.68 -13.01
CA ASP A 201 5.39 -12.33 -11.70
C ASP A 201 4.05 -11.95 -11.05
N LEU A 202 3.16 -12.93 -10.91
CA LEU A 202 1.82 -12.74 -10.35
C LEU A 202 1.81 -12.60 -8.82
N GLU A 203 2.95 -12.78 -8.16
CA GLU A 203 3.15 -12.73 -6.71
C GLU A 203 2.07 -13.54 -5.94
N HIS A 204 1.12 -12.87 -5.30
CA HIS A 204 0.07 -13.48 -4.47
C HIS A 204 -1.28 -13.60 -5.19
N ALA A 205 -1.36 -13.27 -6.49
CA ALA A 205 -2.62 -13.31 -7.23
C ALA A 205 -3.10 -14.76 -7.39
N ALA A 206 -4.15 -15.12 -6.65
CA ALA A 206 -4.62 -16.50 -6.55
C ALA A 206 -5.10 -17.09 -7.89
N ARG A 207 -5.76 -16.28 -8.73
CA ARG A 207 -6.27 -16.71 -10.04
C ARG A 207 -6.65 -15.51 -10.90
N ILE A 208 -6.13 -15.44 -12.12
CA ILE A 208 -6.55 -14.46 -13.14
C ILE A 208 -7.46 -15.17 -14.14
N ILE A 209 -8.60 -14.55 -14.42
CA ILE A 209 -9.54 -15.01 -15.44
C ILE A 209 -9.59 -13.94 -16.51
N ALA A 210 -9.18 -14.29 -17.73
CA ALA A 210 -9.37 -13.43 -18.89
C ALA A 210 -10.78 -13.64 -19.44
N LEU A 211 -11.48 -12.54 -19.70
CA LEU A 211 -12.81 -12.52 -20.32
C LEU A 211 -12.72 -11.85 -21.69
N GLU A 212 -13.68 -12.15 -22.57
CA GLU A 212 -13.82 -11.54 -23.89
C GLU A 212 -15.06 -10.64 -24.00
#